data_AF-A0A2M9R786-F1
#
_entry.id   AF-A0A2M9R786-F1
#
_cell.length_a   1.000
_cell.length_b   1.000
_cell.length_c   1.000
_cell.angle_alpha   90.00
_cell.angle_beta   90.00
_cell.angle_gamma   90.00
#
_symmetry.space_group_name_H-M   'P 1'
#
loop_
_entity.id
_entity.type
_entity.pdbx_description
1 polymer ?
#
loop_
_entity_poly.entity_id
_entity_poly.type
_entity_poly.pdbx_seq_one_letter_code
_entity_poly.pdbx_strand_id
1 'polypeptide(L)' 'MTVYYKQAIENLEEEINKLHFEQSDLLVSYEKAIKLILAKTSELKQHVLDVGFKNQQEEIYFFKHWLKR' A
#
# COMPACT_ATOMS: atom_id res chain seq x y z
N MET A 1 12.46 9.60 -1.26
CA MET A 1 11.42 8.98 -0.41
C MET A 1 10.69 10.10 0.32
N THR A 2 9.42 10.34 0.02
CA THR A 2 8.60 11.34 0.71
C THR A 2 8.32 10.89 2.15
N VAL A 3 8.18 11.84 3.08
CA VAL A 3 7.91 11.58 4.51
C VAL A 3 6.66 10.69 4.68
N TYR A 4 5.63 10.92 3.86
CA TYR A 4 4.41 10.13 3.83
C TYR A 4 4.65 8.65 3.50
N TYR A 5 5.47 8.37 2.48
CA TYR A 5 5.75 6.98 2.07
C TYR A 5 6.52 6.22 3.15
N LYS A 6 7.46 6.89 3.83
CA LYS A 6 8.19 6.31 4.94
C LYS A 6 7.27 5.96 6.12
N GLN A 7 6.40 6.89 6.51
CA GLN A 7 5.42 6.67 7.59
C GLN A 7 4.41 5.58 7.24
N ALA A 8 3.98 5.49 5.98
CA ALA A 8 3.06 4.45 5.52
C ALA A 8 3.68 3.05 5.65
N ILE A 9 4.97 2.90 5.33
CA ILE A 9 5.71 1.64 5.49
C ILE A 9 5.92 1.31 6.96
N GLU A 10 6.39 2.26 7.77
CA GLU A 10 6.65 2.04 9.20
C GLU A 10 5.37 1.60 9.93
N ASN A 11 4.23 2.24 9.65
CA ASN A 11 2.94 1.83 10.22
C ASN A 11 2.52 0.43 9.75
N LEU A 12 2.75 0.09 8.49
CA LEU A 12 2.42 -1.23 7.95
C LEU A 12 3.22 -2.34 8.66
N GLU A 13 4.53 -2.11 8.83
CA GLU A 13 5.40 -3.05 9.53
C GLU A 13 4.97 -3.22 10.99
N GLU A 14 4.58 -2.13 11.66
CA GLU A 14 4.11 -2.19 13.05
C GLU A 14 2.80 -2.98 13.20
N GLU A 15 1.84 -2.79 12.29
CA GLU A 15 0.57 -3.52 12.28
C GLU A 15 0.77 -5.02 11.95
N ILE A 16 1.68 -5.36 11.03
CA ILE A 16 2.03 -6.75 10.72
C ILE A 16 2.70 -7.42 11.91
N ASN A 17 3.62 -6.73 12.59
CA ASN A 17 4.28 -7.27 13.78
C ASN A 17 3.30 -7.51 14.94
N LYS A 18 2.30 -6.64 15.13
CA LYS A 18 1.21 -6.85 16.11
C LYS A 18 0.37 -8.09 15.76
N LEU A 19 0.03 -8.28 14.49
CA LEU A 19 -0.69 -9.47 14.02
C LEU A 19 0.07 -10.77 14.25
N HIS A 20 1.40 -10.73 14.19
CA HIS A 20 2.25 -11.89 14.49
C HIS A 20 2.33 -12.19 16.00
N PHE A 21 2.27 -11.17 16.86
CA PHE A 21 2.42 -11.36 18.31
C PHE A 21 1.11 -11.78 19.00
N GLU A 22 -0.04 -11.34 18.49
CA GLU A 22 -1.35 -11.57 19.12
C GLU A 22 -2.06 -12.88 18.72
N GLN A 23 -1.59 -13.57 17.68
CA GLN A 23 -2.27 -14.77 17.16
C GLN A 23 -1.38 -16.01 17.18
N SER A 24 -1.79 -17.01 17.96
CA SER A 24 -1.19 -18.34 17.99
C SER A 24 -1.48 -19.18 16.74
N ASP A 25 -2.52 -18.80 15.98
CA ASP A 25 -2.89 -19.46 14.73
C ASP A 25 -2.28 -18.71 13.53
N LEU A 26 -1.19 -19.26 13.01
CA LEU A 26 -0.43 -18.71 11.89
C LEU A 26 -1.29 -18.48 10.65
N LEU A 27 -2.28 -19.35 10.39
CA LEU A 27 -3.14 -19.22 9.20
C LEU A 27 -3.99 -17.94 9.26
N VAL A 28 -4.59 -17.69 10.42
CA VAL A 28 -5.40 -16.48 10.64
C VAL A 28 -4.54 -15.23 10.60
N SER A 29 -3.31 -15.30 11.12
CA SER A 29 -2.35 -14.19 11.08
C SER A 29 -1.97 -13.85 9.63
N TYR A 30 -1.66 -14.84 8.79
CA TYR A 30 -1.38 -14.63 7.37
C TYR A 30 -2.58 -14.05 6.61
N GLU A 31 -3.79 -14.55 6.87
CA GLU A 31 -4.99 -14.01 6.21
C GLU A 31 -5.22 -12.53 6.56
N LYS A 32 -5.02 -12.16 7.83
CA LYS A 32 -5.12 -10.75 8.25
C LYS A 32 -4.01 -9.89 7.66
N ALA A 33 -2.77 -10.38 7.61
CA ALA A 33 -1.66 -9.66 7.00
C ALA A 33 -1.92 -9.40 5.51
N ILE A 34 -2.42 -10.39 4.76
CA ILE A 34 -2.79 -10.23 3.34
C ILE A 34 -3.89 -9.19 3.18
N LYS A 35 -4.96 -9.26 4.00
CA LYS A 35 -6.04 -8.26 3.99
C LYS A 35 -5.51 -6.85 4.26
N LEU A 36 -4.59 -6.72 5.21
CA LEU A 36 -3.99 -5.44 5.57
C LEU A 36 -3.14 -4.87 4.42
N ILE A 37 -2.28 -5.69 3.82
CA ILE A 37 -1.46 -5.30 2.67
C ILE A 37 -2.35 -4.86 1.50
N LEU A 38 -3.42 -5.59 1.20
CA LEU A 38 -4.38 -5.23 0.15
C LEU A 38 -5.08 -3.89 0.44
N ALA A 39 -5.52 -3.66 1.67
CA ALA A 39 -6.15 -2.41 2.08
C ALA A 39 -5.18 -1.23 1.91
N LYS A 40 -3.96 -1.36 2.41
CA LYS A 40 -2.94 -0.30 2.37
C LYS A 40 -2.44 -0.02 0.96
N THR A 41 -2.36 -1.06 0.12
CA THR A 41 -2.07 -0.90 -1.32
C THR A 41 -3.19 -0.14 -2.02
N SER A 42 -4.45 -0.40 -1.65
CA SER A 42 -5.61 0.31 -2.22
C SER A 42 -5.66 1.77 -1.77
N GLU A 43 -5.37 2.05 -0.49
CA GLU A 43 -5.23 3.41 0.04
C GLU A 43 -4.11 4.18 -0.67
N LEU A 44 -2.94 3.55 -0.85
CA LEU A 44 -1.83 4.16 -1.56
C LEU A 44 -2.18 4.45 -3.02
N LYS A 45 -2.85 3.51 -3.70
CA LYS A 45 -3.35 3.72 -5.07
C LYS A 45 -4.28 4.93 -5.13
N GLN A 46 -5.24 5.02 -4.20
CA GLN A 46 -6.18 6.14 -4.16
C GLN A 46 -5.44 7.47 -3.91
N HIS A 47 -4.49 7.50 -2.98
CA HIS A 47 -3.69 8.68 -2.71
C HIS A 47 -2.86 9.13 -3.93
N VAL A 48 -2.28 8.18 -4.68
CA VAL A 48 -1.57 8.48 -5.93
C VAL A 48 -2.52 8.97 -7.03
N LEU A 49 -3.75 8.46 -7.09
CA LEU A 49 -4.75 8.99 -8.02
C LEU A 49 -5.17 10.42 -7.65
N ASP A 50 -5.35 10.70 -6.36
CA ASP A 50 -5.84 12.00 -5.87
C ASP A 50 -4.77 13.09 -5.90
N VAL A 51 -3.50 12.73 -5.68
CA VAL A 51 -2.38 13.69 -5.49
C VAL A 51 -1.29 13.56 -6.56
N GLY A 52 -1.12 12.37 -7.15
CA GLY A 52 0.00 12.04 -8.03
C GLY A 52 -0.19 12.43 -9.50
N PHE A 53 -1.43 12.66 -9.95
CA PHE A 53 -1.72 13.08 -11.32
C PHE A 53 -2.60 14.32 -11.32
N LYS A 54 -2.25 15.33 -12.12
CA LYS A 54 -3.05 16.53 -12.33
C LYS A 54 -4.38 16.23 -13.00
N ASN A 55 -4.46 15.17 -13.81
CA ASN A 55 -5.67 14.74 -14.49
C ASN A 55 -5.56 13.30 -15.04
N GLN A 56 -6.70 12.74 -15.43
CA GLN A 56 -6.81 11.39 -16.00
C GLN A 56 -5.95 11.16 -17.27
N GLN A 57 -5.64 12.21 -18.04
CA GLN A 57 -4.77 12.06 -19.21
C GLN A 57 -3.31 11.85 -18.81
N GLU A 58 -2.83 12.53 -17.75
CA GLU A 58 -1.51 12.32 -17.19
C GLU A 58 -1.37 10.90 -16.60
N GLU A 59 -2.41 10.42 -15.93
CA GLU A 59 -2.50 9.03 -15.44
C GLU A 59 -2.36 8.02 -16.60
N ILE A 60 -3.18 8.16 -17.65
CA ILE A 60 -3.14 7.28 -18.84
C ILE A 60 -1.76 7.34 -19.51
N TYR A 61 -1.17 8.53 -19.60
CA TYR A 61 0.16 8.70 -20.20
C TYR A 61 1.24 8.00 -19.38
N PHE A 62 1.23 8.15 -18.05
CA PHE A 62 2.15 7.49 -17.14
C PHE A 62 2.07 5.96 -17.26
N PHE A 63 0.88 5.37 -17.19
CA PHE A 63 0.74 3.91 -17.30
C PHE A 63 1.09 3.38 -18.69
N LYS A 64 0.82 4.11 -19.77
CA LYS A 64 1.17 3.69 -21.13
C LYS A 64 2.67 3.69 -21.41
N HIS A 65 3.42 4.62 -20.83
CA HIS A 65 4.81 4.86 -21.21
C HIS A 65 5.84 4.54 -20.13
N TRP A 66 5.49 4.70 -18.85
CA TRP A 66 6.42 4.54 -17.73
C TRP A 66 6.37 3.15 -17.10
N LEU A 67 5.21 2.47 -17.09
CA LEU A 67 5.09 1.10 -16.54
C LEU A 67 5.66 0.01 -17.47
N LYS A 68 6.11 0.36 -18.69
CA LYS A 68 6.64 -0.59 -19.70
C LYS A 68 8.16 -0.75 -19.68
N ARG A 69 8.88 -0.17 -18.72
CA ARG A 69 10.34 -0.30 -18.57
C ARG A 69 10.70 -1.20 -17.39
#